data_AF-A0A7W0Z1X2-F1
#
_entry.id   AF-A0A7W0Z1X2-F1
#
_cell.length_a   1.000
_cell.length_b   1.000
_cell.length_c   1.000
_cell.angle_alpha   90.00
_cell.angle_beta   90.00
_cell.angle_gamma   90.00
#
_symmetry.space_group_name_H-M   'P 1'
#
loop_
_entity.id
_entity.type
_entity.pdbx_description
1 polymer ?
#
loop_
_entity_poly.entity_id
_entity_poly.type
_entity_poly.pdbx_seq_one_letter_code
_entity_poly.pdbx_strand_id
1 'polypeptide(L)'
;MMGWVGAVLLLLGSFGVAAAGSGREVADRPLTVLVMGVDARPGQPIDIGVRPDALGVLRLDPAAGTCRLLTVPRDTRAELPGYGPSKVNHALVVGGVPYQRRVVEGLLGLEIDRFILVDFGGVEAVVESVGGLTLDVPEEFTAADGLSFAAGEQTLDGARVLAYARYRGGPEGDLGRIERQQQVLRALLARAPDIELGPLLGRLLPSLEGHLRTDLAPAEILGLARHFRPSCTGETLWTATLDGTTATFADPLVRQPLSYLVVAETEIARKRALLLNDEGRTG
;
A
#
# COMPACT_ATOMS: atom_id res chain seq x y z
N MET A 1 4.39 -2.81 5.34
CA MET A 1 4.48 -3.30 3.94
C MET A 1 3.82 -2.32 2.96
N MET A 2 3.90 -1.00 3.18
CA MET A 2 3.07 0.00 2.48
C MET A 2 3.65 0.38 1.13
N GLY A 3 2.91 0.10 0.05
CA GLY A 3 3.03 0.84 -1.20
C GLY A 3 2.74 0.05 -2.49
N TRP A 4 3.12 -1.21 -2.51
CA TRP A 4 3.16 -2.11 -3.69
C TRP A 4 1.85 -2.23 -4.46
N VAL A 5 0.77 -2.14 -3.73
CA VAL A 5 -0.58 -2.30 -4.23
C VAL A 5 -1.01 -1.13 -5.13
N GLY A 6 -0.51 0.07 -4.85
CA GLY A 6 -0.67 1.22 -5.75
C GLY A 6 0.12 1.04 -7.04
N ALA A 7 1.30 0.41 -6.97
CA ALA A 7 2.10 0.09 -8.14
C ALA A 7 1.40 -0.90 -9.07
N VAL A 8 0.74 -1.94 -8.56
CA VAL A 8 -0.07 -2.87 -9.40
C VAL A 8 -1.09 -2.09 -10.22
N LEU A 9 -1.71 -1.08 -9.62
CA LEU A 9 -2.71 -0.26 -10.28
C LEU A 9 -2.12 0.75 -11.27
N LEU A 10 -0.84 1.07 -11.18
CA LEU A 10 -0.15 2.06 -12.02
C LEU A 10 0.71 1.41 -13.12
N LEU A 11 0.97 0.11 -13.00
CA LEU A 11 1.80 -0.71 -13.88
C LEU A 11 1.05 -1.34 -15.05
N LEU A 12 -0.16 -0.90 -15.46
CA LEU A 12 -1.02 -1.68 -16.38
C LEU A 12 -1.91 -0.87 -17.39
N GLY A 13 -1.41 -0.28 -18.49
CA GLY A 13 -2.21 -0.13 -19.74
C GLY A 13 -1.64 0.11 -21.16
N SER A 14 -2.14 -0.63 -22.17
CA SER A 14 -2.14 -0.23 -23.59
C SER A 14 -3.26 -0.90 -24.41
N PHE A 15 -3.63 -0.26 -25.51
CA PHE A 15 -4.78 -0.39 -26.46
C PHE A 15 -6.04 0.45 -26.22
N GLY A 16 -6.18 1.46 -27.07
CA GLY A 16 -7.43 2.17 -27.30
C GLY A 16 -8.47 1.22 -27.88
N VAL A 17 -9.50 0.98 -27.07
CA VAL A 17 -10.84 0.65 -27.53
C VAL A 17 -11.73 1.60 -26.75
N ALA A 18 -12.61 2.31 -27.46
CA ALA A 18 -13.69 3.05 -26.86
C ALA A 18 -14.58 2.06 -26.09
N ALA A 19 -14.33 1.89 -24.79
CA ALA A 19 -15.22 1.15 -23.90
C ALA A 19 -16.30 2.14 -23.43
N ALA A 20 -17.49 1.99 -24.00
CA ALA A 20 -18.68 2.69 -23.56
C ALA A 20 -18.98 2.35 -22.09
N GLY A 21 -19.18 3.38 -21.27
CA GLY A 21 -20.25 3.37 -20.27
C GLY A 21 -19.89 3.33 -18.78
N SER A 22 -18.74 2.82 -18.33
CA SER A 22 -18.47 2.72 -16.88
C SER A 22 -17.07 3.13 -16.41
N GLY A 23 -16.09 3.25 -17.31
CA GLY A 23 -14.73 3.68 -16.96
C GLY A 23 -14.52 5.19 -16.85
N ARG A 24 -15.48 6.02 -17.30
CA ARG A 24 -15.38 7.49 -17.24
C ARG A 24 -15.64 8.07 -15.85
N GLU A 25 -16.49 7.42 -15.05
CA GLU A 25 -16.96 7.98 -13.79
C GLU A 25 -15.90 7.92 -12.66
N VAL A 26 -14.99 6.94 -12.73
CA VAL A 26 -13.83 6.80 -11.83
C VAL A 26 -12.65 7.68 -12.25
N ALA A 27 -12.65 8.17 -13.50
CA ALA A 27 -11.55 8.93 -14.08
C ALA A 27 -11.66 10.46 -13.90
N ASP A 28 -12.83 11.00 -13.54
CA ASP A 28 -13.07 12.45 -13.49
C ASP A 28 -13.12 13.03 -12.06
N ARG A 29 -13.17 12.18 -11.03
CA ARG A 29 -13.15 12.59 -9.62
C ARG A 29 -11.94 12.00 -8.88
N PRO A 30 -11.44 12.66 -7.82
CA PRO A 30 -10.44 12.05 -6.98
C PRO A 30 -10.92 10.71 -6.39
N LEU A 31 -10.01 9.73 -6.38
CA LEU A 31 -10.23 8.37 -5.91
C LEU A 31 -9.34 8.10 -4.69
N THR A 32 -9.95 7.64 -3.61
CA THR A 32 -9.23 7.20 -2.40
C THR A 32 -9.23 5.68 -2.32
N VAL A 33 -8.06 5.06 -2.28
CA VAL A 33 -7.88 3.61 -2.25
C VAL A 33 -7.19 3.19 -0.95
N LEU A 34 -7.83 2.30 -0.18
CA LEU A 34 -7.19 1.62 0.94
C LEU A 34 -6.26 0.53 0.44
N VAL A 35 -4.98 0.65 0.78
CA VAL A 35 -3.92 -0.26 0.38
C VAL A 35 -3.51 -1.12 1.58
N MET A 36 -3.65 -2.44 1.44
CA MET A 36 -3.34 -3.40 2.49
C MET A 36 -2.42 -4.51 1.98
N GLY A 37 -1.51 -4.93 2.85
CA GLY A 37 -0.52 -5.97 2.59
C GLY A 37 -0.44 -6.89 3.79
N VAL A 38 -0.67 -8.18 3.59
CA VAL A 38 -0.75 -9.19 4.65
C VAL A 38 0.33 -10.26 4.50
N ASP A 39 0.78 -10.79 5.63
CA ASP A 39 1.59 -12.01 5.70
C ASP A 39 0.66 -13.21 5.88
N ALA A 40 -0.01 -13.60 4.80
CA ALA A 40 -0.84 -14.80 4.77
C ALA A 40 0.01 -16.00 4.36
N ARG A 41 -0.18 -17.15 5.03
CA ARG A 41 0.53 -18.38 4.64
C ARG A 41 -0.07 -18.94 3.35
N PRO A 42 0.71 -19.65 2.53
CA PRO A 42 0.19 -20.30 1.32
C PRO A 42 -1.06 -21.12 1.59
N GLY A 43 -2.12 -20.87 0.81
CA GLY A 43 -3.42 -21.55 0.93
C GLY A 43 -4.36 -21.02 2.02
N GLN A 44 -3.97 -19.98 2.77
CA GLN A 44 -4.87 -19.32 3.73
C GLN A 44 -5.63 -18.15 3.08
N PRO A 45 -6.88 -17.88 3.51
CA PRO A 45 -7.56 -16.63 3.15
C PRO A 45 -6.73 -15.42 3.55
N ILE A 46 -6.60 -14.45 2.65
CA ILE A 46 -5.80 -13.24 2.87
C ILE A 46 -6.64 -12.09 3.47
N ASP A 47 -7.94 -12.26 3.60
CA ASP A 47 -8.94 -11.24 3.96
C ASP A 47 -9.63 -11.50 5.31
N ILE A 48 -9.38 -12.66 5.92
CA ILE A 48 -9.98 -13.06 7.20
C ILE A 48 -8.88 -13.64 8.11
N GLY A 49 -8.86 -13.23 9.38
CA GLY A 49 -7.98 -13.81 10.39
C GLY A 49 -6.49 -13.44 10.23
N VAL A 50 -6.17 -12.54 9.30
CA VAL A 50 -4.81 -12.05 9.04
C VAL A 50 -4.69 -10.57 9.41
N ARG A 51 -3.48 -10.16 9.78
CA ARG A 51 -3.18 -8.76 10.11
C ARG A 51 -2.47 -8.09 8.92
N PRO A 52 -2.91 -6.88 8.53
CA PRO A 52 -2.17 -6.08 7.59
C PRO A 52 -0.90 -5.58 8.27
N ASP A 53 0.24 -6.02 7.75
CA ASP A 53 1.56 -5.48 8.08
C ASP A 53 1.89 -4.27 7.20
N ALA A 54 1.12 -4.08 6.12
CA ALA A 54 0.97 -2.82 5.40
C ALA A 54 -0.41 -2.24 5.55
N LEU A 55 -0.49 -0.94 5.81
CA LEU A 55 -1.76 -0.22 5.76
C LEU A 55 -1.51 1.21 5.28
N GLY A 56 -2.14 1.63 4.20
CA GLY A 56 -2.01 2.99 3.71
C GLY A 56 -3.21 3.44 2.91
N VAL A 57 -3.29 4.74 2.66
CA VAL A 57 -4.33 5.35 1.84
C VAL A 57 -3.65 6.02 0.66
N LEU A 58 -3.98 5.55 -0.54
CA LEU A 58 -3.56 6.13 -1.81
C LEU A 58 -4.67 7.07 -2.30
N ARG A 59 -4.32 8.33 -2.53
CA ARG A 59 -5.19 9.32 -3.17
C ARG A 59 -4.70 9.56 -4.59
N LEU A 60 -5.60 9.34 -5.53
CA LEU A 60 -5.39 9.60 -6.95
C LEU A 60 -6.28 10.78 -7.33
N ASP A 61 -5.71 11.88 -7.79
CA ASP A 61 -6.47 13.05 -8.24
C ASP A 61 -6.26 13.23 -9.75
N PRO A 62 -7.24 12.83 -10.59
CA PRO A 62 -7.13 12.90 -12.04
C PRO A 62 -7.00 14.33 -12.57
N ALA A 63 -7.66 15.30 -11.92
CA ALA A 63 -7.68 16.70 -12.34
C ALA A 63 -6.37 17.41 -12.01
N ALA A 64 -5.79 17.12 -10.84
CA ALA A 64 -4.47 17.63 -10.46
C ALA A 64 -3.32 16.80 -11.04
N GLY A 65 -3.59 15.60 -11.58
CA GLY A 65 -2.57 14.66 -12.04
C GLY A 65 -1.69 14.11 -10.90
N THR A 66 -2.17 14.13 -9.66
CA THR A 66 -1.34 13.80 -8.49
C THR A 66 -1.64 12.44 -7.89
N CYS A 67 -0.60 11.80 -7.37
CA CYS A 67 -0.67 10.58 -6.57
C CYS A 67 -0.04 10.81 -5.20
N ARG A 68 -0.77 10.49 -4.14
CA ARG A 68 -0.32 10.70 -2.77
C ARG A 68 -0.57 9.46 -1.94
N LEU A 69 0.45 8.94 -1.25
CA LEU A 69 0.34 7.78 -0.37
C LEU A 69 0.60 8.19 1.08
N LEU A 70 -0.42 8.04 1.93
CA LEU A 70 -0.28 8.15 3.38
C LEU A 70 -0.21 6.76 4.01
N THR A 71 0.93 6.46 4.62
CA THR A 71 1.23 5.24 5.36
C THR A 71 0.69 5.37 6.79
N VAL A 72 -0.16 4.43 7.21
CA VAL A 72 -0.72 4.32 8.57
C VAL A 72 -0.05 3.16 9.30
N PRO A 73 0.97 3.36 10.14
CA PRO A 73 1.69 2.27 10.79
C PRO A 73 0.75 1.28 11.47
N ARG A 74 1.03 -0.02 11.31
CA ARG A 74 0.11 -1.10 11.73
C ARG A 74 -0.23 -1.08 13.23
N ASP A 75 0.67 -0.53 14.04
CA ASP A 75 0.55 -0.42 15.50
C ASP A 75 -0.13 0.89 15.95
N THR A 76 -0.62 1.71 15.01
CA THR A 76 -1.36 2.95 15.31
C THR A 76 -2.57 2.63 16.17
N ARG A 77 -2.71 3.34 17.30
CA ARG A 77 -3.86 3.24 18.18
C ARG A 77 -5.06 3.92 17.53
N ALA A 78 -6.11 3.15 17.29
CA ALA A 78 -7.36 3.62 16.69
C ALA A 78 -8.56 3.12 17.50
N GLU A 79 -9.67 3.83 17.43
CA GLU A 79 -10.94 3.34 17.95
C GLU A 79 -11.50 2.26 17.03
N LEU A 80 -11.78 1.08 17.57
CA LEU A 80 -12.45 -0.01 16.86
C LEU A 80 -13.92 -0.04 17.33
N PRO A 81 -14.89 0.44 16.54
CA PRO A 81 -16.30 0.47 16.93
C PRO A 81 -16.84 -0.87 17.43
N GLY A 82 -17.25 -0.91 18.71
CA GLY A 82 -17.75 -2.11 19.37
C GLY A 82 -16.70 -2.92 20.14
N TYR A 83 -15.42 -2.58 20.03
CA TYR A 83 -14.30 -3.25 20.71
C TYR A 83 -13.43 -2.30 21.55
N GLY A 84 -13.53 -0.99 21.34
CA GLY A 84 -12.72 0.02 22.04
C GLY A 84 -11.39 0.30 21.34
N PRO A 85 -10.47 1.02 21.99
CA PRO A 85 -9.21 1.42 21.39
C PRO A 85 -8.24 0.23 21.30
N SER A 86 -7.74 -0.04 20.09
CA SER A 86 -6.79 -1.12 19.82
C SER A 86 -5.88 -0.74 18.64
N LYS A 87 -5.03 -1.66 18.19
CA LYS A 87 -4.17 -1.44 17.02
C LYS A 87 -5.01 -1.45 15.75
N VAL A 88 -4.74 -0.52 14.85
CA VAL A 88 -5.48 -0.38 13.60
C VAL A 88 -5.47 -1.65 12.75
N ASN A 89 -4.39 -2.45 12.81
CA ASN A 89 -4.29 -3.72 12.09
C ASN A 89 -5.12 -4.87 12.69
N HIS A 90 -5.66 -4.72 13.90
CA HIS A 90 -6.60 -5.71 14.43
C HIS A 90 -7.96 -5.65 13.73
N ALA A 91 -8.30 -4.53 13.07
CA ALA A 91 -9.59 -4.37 12.41
C ALA A 91 -9.82 -5.41 11.29
N LEU A 92 -8.82 -5.70 10.46
CA LEU A 92 -8.92 -6.75 9.44
C LEU A 92 -9.18 -8.14 10.05
N VAL A 93 -8.56 -8.44 11.19
CA VAL A 93 -8.72 -9.74 11.88
C VAL A 93 -10.14 -9.94 12.36
N VAL A 94 -10.73 -8.90 12.96
CA VAL A 94 -12.04 -9.01 13.63
C VAL A 94 -13.23 -8.86 12.68
N GLY A 95 -13.09 -8.06 11.62
CA GLY A 95 -14.21 -7.70 10.76
C GLY A 95 -13.91 -7.64 9.26
N GLY A 96 -12.76 -8.15 8.84
CA GLY A 96 -12.36 -8.18 7.43
C GLY A 96 -12.20 -6.79 6.82
N VAL A 97 -12.14 -6.76 5.49
CA VAL A 97 -11.93 -5.53 4.71
C VAL A 97 -12.94 -4.41 5.02
N PRO A 98 -14.27 -4.69 5.09
CA PRO A 98 -15.25 -3.62 5.35
C PRO A 98 -15.03 -2.92 6.71
N TYR A 99 -14.65 -3.70 7.73
CA TYR A 99 -14.38 -3.14 9.04
C TYR A 99 -13.03 -2.42 9.11
N GLN A 100 -11.98 -2.96 8.47
CA GLN A 100 -10.70 -2.28 8.36
C GLN A 100 -10.84 -0.91 7.67
N ARG A 101 -11.63 -0.84 6.59
CA ARG A 101 -12.00 0.40 5.92
C ARG A 101 -12.66 1.38 6.89
N ARG A 102 -13.73 0.96 7.57
CA ARG A 102 -14.44 1.81 8.55
C ARG A 102 -13.53 2.37 9.64
N VAL A 103 -12.59 1.56 10.15
CA VAL A 103 -11.66 2.00 11.19
C VAL A 103 -10.67 3.03 10.65
N VAL A 104 -10.16 2.85 9.42
CA VAL A 104 -9.25 3.82 8.79
C VAL A 104 -10.00 5.12 8.43
N GLU A 105 -11.22 5.03 7.92
CA GLU A 105 -12.10 6.19 7.67
C GLU A 105 -12.36 6.97 8.97
N GLY A 106 -12.63 6.27 10.08
CA GLY A 106 -12.81 6.89 11.40
C GLY A 106 -11.53 7.51 11.96
N LEU A 107 -10.39 6.83 11.82
CA LEU A 107 -9.09 7.33 12.26
C LEU A 107 -8.69 8.60 11.50
N LEU A 108 -8.81 8.57 10.17
CA LEU A 108 -8.35 9.65 9.31
C LEU A 108 -9.42 10.72 9.11
N GLY A 109 -10.71 10.44 9.32
CA GLY A 109 -11.81 11.36 9.02
C GLY A 109 -11.95 11.65 7.53
N LEU A 110 -11.91 10.60 6.69
CA LEU A 110 -12.08 10.68 5.24
C LEU A 110 -12.88 9.48 4.72
N GLU A 111 -13.39 9.57 3.49
CA GLU A 111 -14.01 8.45 2.80
C GLU A 111 -13.00 7.70 1.94
N ILE A 112 -13.02 6.38 2.02
CA ILE A 112 -12.26 5.48 1.14
C ILE A 112 -13.21 5.01 0.06
N ASP A 113 -12.87 5.11 -1.22
CA ASP A 113 -13.74 4.63 -2.30
C ASP A 113 -13.57 3.13 -2.53
N ARG A 114 -12.30 2.70 -2.60
CA ARG A 114 -11.89 1.37 -3.06
C ARG A 114 -10.89 0.76 -2.13
N PHE A 115 -10.67 -0.54 -2.27
CA PHE A 115 -9.60 -1.20 -1.55
C PHE A 115 -8.83 -2.13 -2.45
N ILE A 116 -7.61 -2.38 -2.05
CA ILE A 116 -6.82 -3.46 -2.58
C ILE A 116 -6.03 -4.09 -1.43
N LEU A 117 -6.04 -5.41 -1.40
CA LEU A 117 -5.43 -6.25 -0.41
C LEU A 117 -4.59 -7.31 -1.13
N VAL A 118 -3.31 -7.36 -0.81
CA VAL A 118 -2.35 -8.28 -1.43
C VAL A 118 -1.59 -9.05 -0.35
N ASP A 119 -1.21 -10.29 -0.64
CA ASP A 119 -0.23 -11.02 0.16
C ASP A 119 1.17 -10.99 -0.48
N PHE A 120 2.08 -11.82 0.03
CA PHE A 120 3.44 -11.90 -0.46
C PHE A 120 3.56 -12.49 -1.85
N GLY A 121 2.77 -13.54 -2.15
CA GLY A 121 2.78 -14.16 -3.47
C GLY A 121 2.34 -13.17 -4.55
N GLY A 122 1.37 -12.30 -4.23
CA GLY A 122 0.94 -11.26 -5.15
C GLY A 122 2.02 -10.21 -5.41
N VAL A 123 2.80 -9.83 -4.39
CA VAL A 123 3.93 -8.91 -4.56
C VAL A 123 5.03 -9.54 -5.41
N GLU A 124 5.42 -10.78 -5.11
CA GLU A 124 6.42 -11.53 -5.89
C GLU A 124 6.00 -11.63 -7.36
N ALA A 125 4.74 -11.99 -7.62
CA ALA A 125 4.21 -12.10 -8.98
C ALA A 125 4.30 -10.77 -9.75
N VAL A 126 4.01 -9.65 -9.10
CA VAL A 126 4.11 -8.31 -9.72
C VAL A 126 5.57 -8.00 -10.05
N VAL A 127 6.49 -8.20 -9.12
CA VAL A 127 7.92 -7.93 -9.31
C VAL A 127 8.50 -8.80 -10.43
N GLU A 128 8.17 -10.08 -10.43
CA GLU A 128 8.62 -11.03 -11.45
C GLU A 128 8.09 -10.62 -12.83
N SER A 129 6.84 -10.20 -12.90
CA SER A 129 6.19 -9.82 -14.15
C SER A 129 6.80 -8.58 -14.83
N VAL A 130 7.53 -7.74 -14.07
CA VAL A 130 8.26 -6.57 -14.58
C VAL A 130 9.76 -6.83 -14.82
N GLY A 131 10.21 -8.08 -14.59
CA GLY A 131 11.59 -8.52 -14.78
C GLY A 131 12.52 -8.18 -13.61
N GLY A 132 11.97 -8.04 -12.40
CA GLY A 132 12.72 -7.62 -11.22
C GLY A 132 12.81 -6.10 -11.06
N LEU A 133 13.43 -5.65 -9.97
CA LEU A 133 13.53 -4.23 -9.61
C LEU A 133 14.95 -3.86 -9.21
N THR A 134 15.40 -2.73 -9.75
CA THR A 134 16.65 -2.10 -9.33
C THR A 134 16.40 -1.28 -8.06
N LEU A 135 17.12 -1.59 -6.99
CA LEU A 135 17.01 -0.97 -5.68
C LEU A 135 18.40 -0.61 -5.15
N ASP A 136 18.51 0.58 -4.56
CA ASP A 136 19.72 0.99 -3.83
C ASP A 136 19.63 0.51 -2.38
N VAL A 137 20.50 -0.44 -2.02
CA VAL A 137 20.54 -1.01 -0.68
C VAL A 137 21.49 -0.16 0.18
N PRO A 138 21.01 0.51 1.26
CA PRO A 138 21.82 1.49 1.97
C PRO A 138 23.01 0.86 2.72
N GLU A 139 22.84 -0.36 3.23
CA GLU A 139 23.84 -1.09 3.99
C GLU A 139 23.74 -2.59 3.74
N GLU A 140 24.86 -3.30 3.90
CA GLU A 140 24.86 -4.75 3.79
C GLU A 140 24.06 -5.37 4.95
N PHE A 141 23.16 -6.30 4.64
CA PHE A 141 22.45 -7.07 5.65
C PHE A 141 22.08 -8.47 5.17
N THR A 142 21.76 -9.34 6.12
CA THR A 142 21.18 -10.66 5.85
C THR A 142 19.78 -10.74 6.46
N ALA A 143 18.80 -11.07 5.62
CA ALA A 143 17.42 -11.24 6.04
C ALA A 143 17.23 -12.57 6.81
N ALA A 144 16.09 -12.71 7.49
CA ALA A 144 15.81 -13.85 8.36
C ALA A 144 15.69 -15.19 7.61
N ASP A 145 15.44 -15.14 6.30
CA ASP A 145 15.42 -16.28 5.38
C ASP A 145 16.81 -16.64 4.82
N GLY A 146 17.87 -15.95 5.26
CA GLY A 146 19.25 -16.20 4.85
C GLY A 146 19.66 -15.49 3.56
N LEU A 147 18.79 -14.67 2.96
CA LEU A 147 19.14 -13.87 1.79
C LEU A 147 20.02 -12.68 2.21
N SER A 148 21.21 -12.59 1.62
CA SER A 148 22.14 -11.47 1.83
C SER A 148 22.01 -10.42 0.74
N PHE A 149 22.14 -9.17 1.14
CA PHE A 149 22.07 -7.98 0.30
C PHE A 149 23.35 -7.19 0.51
N ALA A 150 24.11 -6.93 -0.56
CA ALA A 150 25.27 -6.04 -0.49
C ALA A 150 24.79 -4.59 -0.36
N ALA A 151 25.68 -3.66 0.01
CA ALA A 151 25.37 -2.23 -0.13
C ALA A 151 25.46 -1.79 -1.61
N GLY A 152 24.62 -0.82 -1.99
CA GLY A 152 24.56 -0.22 -3.32
C GLY A 152 23.45 -0.77 -4.22
N GLU A 153 23.45 -0.27 -5.46
CA GLU A 153 22.44 -0.58 -6.48
C GLU A 153 22.48 -2.05 -6.93
N GLN A 154 21.34 -2.74 -6.80
CA GLN A 154 21.19 -4.14 -7.16
C GLN A 154 19.84 -4.37 -7.84
N THR A 155 19.83 -5.26 -8.83
CA THR A 155 18.57 -5.76 -9.40
C THR A 155 18.13 -7.01 -8.64
N LEU A 156 16.96 -6.92 -8.02
CA LEU A 156 16.40 -7.93 -7.14
C LEU A 156 15.18 -8.59 -7.81
N ASP A 157 15.11 -9.92 -7.73
CA ASP A 157 13.95 -10.73 -8.13
C ASP A 157 12.80 -10.64 -7.09
N GLY A 158 11.64 -11.24 -7.39
CA GLY A 158 10.47 -11.18 -6.50
C GLY A 158 10.76 -11.57 -5.06
N ALA A 159 11.46 -12.70 -4.85
CA ALA A 159 11.76 -13.21 -3.52
C ALA A 159 12.72 -12.28 -2.75
N ARG A 160 13.79 -11.80 -3.41
CA ARG A 160 14.73 -10.85 -2.81
C ARG A 160 14.09 -9.51 -2.50
N VAL A 161 13.23 -9.03 -3.39
CA VAL A 161 12.47 -7.79 -3.20
C VAL A 161 11.55 -7.88 -1.98
N LEU A 162 10.87 -9.02 -1.80
CA LEU A 162 10.04 -9.26 -0.62
C LEU A 162 10.88 -9.32 0.66
N ALA A 163 11.99 -10.06 0.64
CA ALA A 163 12.89 -10.19 1.79
C ALA A 163 13.47 -8.81 2.19
N TYR A 164 13.88 -8.00 1.21
CA TYR A 164 14.31 -6.62 1.41
C TYR A 164 13.21 -5.78 2.10
N ALA A 165 11.99 -5.83 1.58
CA ALA A 165 10.84 -5.07 2.10
C ALA A 165 10.39 -5.47 3.51
N ARG A 166 10.75 -6.70 3.95
CA ARG A 166 10.39 -7.27 5.26
C ARG A 166 11.47 -7.07 6.31
N TYR A 167 12.69 -6.73 5.92
CA TYR A 167 13.81 -6.57 6.85
C TYR A 167 13.52 -5.51 7.92
N ARG A 168 13.90 -5.79 9.18
CA ARG A 168 13.70 -4.93 10.37
C ARG A 168 14.95 -4.85 11.26
N GLY A 169 16.05 -5.48 10.86
CA GLY A 169 17.22 -5.67 11.72
C GLY A 169 18.08 -4.43 11.93
N GLY A 170 17.90 -3.40 11.10
CA GLY A 170 18.59 -2.11 11.23
C GLY A 170 18.09 -1.24 12.39
N PRO A 171 18.82 -0.16 12.72
CA PRO A 171 18.56 0.69 13.88
C PRO A 171 17.20 1.41 13.84
N GLU A 172 16.63 1.64 12.65
CA GLU A 172 15.34 2.28 12.43
C GLU A 172 14.14 1.32 12.64
N GLY A 173 14.41 0.02 12.77
CA GLY A 173 13.40 -1.01 13.02
C GLY A 173 12.23 -0.99 12.03
N ASP A 174 11.04 -0.58 12.52
CA ASP A 174 9.82 -0.52 11.71
C ASP A 174 9.79 0.64 10.71
N LEU A 175 10.44 1.76 11.04
CA LEU A 175 10.53 2.93 10.17
C LEU A 175 11.37 2.61 8.94
N GLY A 176 12.56 2.03 9.13
CA GLY A 176 13.39 1.57 8.01
C GLY A 176 12.68 0.53 7.14
N ARG A 177 11.82 -0.31 7.74
CA ARG A 177 10.99 -1.24 6.99
C ARG A 177 9.96 -0.50 6.11
N ILE A 178 9.33 0.56 6.63
CA ILE A 178 8.41 1.41 5.85
C ILE A 178 9.16 2.11 4.71
N GLU A 179 10.34 2.64 4.96
CA GLU A 179 11.17 3.31 3.95
C GLU A 179 11.54 2.38 2.79
N ARG A 180 12.01 1.17 3.09
CA ARG A 180 12.30 0.15 2.07
C ARG A 180 11.08 -0.15 1.20
N GLN A 181 9.89 -0.22 1.79
CA GLN A 181 8.67 -0.47 1.03
C GLN A 181 8.29 0.71 0.12
N GLN A 182 8.53 1.94 0.57
CA GLN A 182 8.36 3.12 -0.27
C GLN A 182 9.37 3.14 -1.42
N GLN A 183 10.63 2.78 -1.16
CA GLN A 183 11.66 2.66 -2.20
C GLN A 183 11.24 1.66 -3.26
N VAL A 184 10.69 0.50 -2.87
CA VAL A 184 10.27 -0.45 -3.88
C VAL A 184 9.02 -0.04 -4.64
N LEU A 185 8.05 0.62 -3.99
CA LEU A 185 6.96 1.25 -4.72
C LEU A 185 7.51 2.24 -5.77
N ARG A 186 8.46 3.09 -5.40
CA ARG A 186 9.09 4.04 -6.34
C ARG A 186 9.81 3.31 -7.49
N ALA A 187 10.53 2.23 -7.19
CA ALA A 187 11.19 1.41 -8.21
C ALA A 187 10.20 0.76 -9.17
N LEU A 188 9.07 0.25 -8.66
CA LEU A 188 7.98 -0.26 -9.50
C LEU A 188 7.42 0.83 -10.41
N LEU A 189 7.13 2.02 -9.88
CA LEU A 189 6.65 3.15 -10.69
C LEU A 189 7.68 3.61 -11.72
N ALA A 190 8.97 3.52 -11.42
CA ALA A 190 10.04 3.82 -12.37
C ALA A 190 10.12 2.80 -13.53
N ARG A 191 9.70 1.54 -13.31
CA ARG A 191 9.59 0.52 -14.37
C ARG A 191 8.33 0.67 -15.21
N ALA A 192 7.31 1.36 -14.69
CA ALA A 192 6.03 1.49 -15.37
C ALA A 192 6.11 2.00 -16.82
N PRO A 193 6.95 2.98 -17.20
CA PRO A 193 7.08 3.46 -18.58
C PRO A 193 7.61 2.42 -19.59
N ASP A 194 8.34 1.40 -19.15
CA ASP A 194 9.01 0.45 -20.05
C ASP A 194 8.16 -0.78 -20.39
N ILE A 195 7.02 -0.95 -19.73
CA ILE A 195 6.25 -2.19 -19.79
C ILE A 195 5.08 -2.05 -20.78
N GLU A 196 4.85 -3.11 -21.56
CA GLU A 196 3.63 -3.30 -22.34
C GLU A 196 2.56 -4.02 -21.52
N LEU A 197 1.38 -3.42 -21.45
CA LEU A 197 0.57 -3.60 -20.27
C LEU A 197 -0.61 -4.54 -20.48
N GLY A 198 -1.10 -4.64 -21.73
CA GLY A 198 -1.99 -5.73 -22.12
C GLY A 198 -1.32 -7.10 -21.94
N PRO A 199 -0.12 -7.33 -22.51
CA PRO A 199 0.64 -8.55 -22.28
C PRO A 199 0.98 -8.78 -20.80
N LEU A 200 1.34 -7.73 -20.06
CA LEU A 200 1.58 -7.82 -18.62
C LEU A 200 0.33 -8.31 -17.87
N LEU A 201 -0.83 -7.70 -18.10
CA LEU A 201 -2.10 -8.09 -17.50
C LEU A 201 -2.43 -9.56 -17.77
N GLY A 202 -2.25 -10.02 -19.01
CA GLY A 202 -2.52 -11.40 -19.38
C GLY A 202 -1.64 -12.42 -18.63
N ARG A 203 -0.39 -12.06 -18.32
CA ARG A 203 0.53 -12.90 -17.54
C ARG A 203 0.31 -12.77 -16.03
N LEU A 204 -0.03 -11.56 -15.57
CA LEU A 204 -0.08 -11.23 -14.15
C LEU A 204 -1.40 -11.66 -13.50
N LEU A 205 -2.54 -11.49 -14.18
CA LEU A 205 -3.85 -11.78 -13.59
C LEU A 205 -3.99 -13.23 -13.07
N PRO A 206 -3.55 -14.27 -13.82
CA PRO A 206 -3.56 -15.64 -13.30
C PRO A 206 -2.69 -15.82 -12.06
N SER A 207 -1.50 -15.19 -12.04
CA SER A 207 -0.56 -15.26 -10.90
C SER A 207 -1.03 -14.48 -9.68
N LEU A 208 -1.98 -13.55 -9.84
CA LEU A 208 -2.61 -12.82 -8.73
C LEU A 208 -3.86 -13.52 -8.18
N GLU A 209 -4.30 -14.61 -8.81
CA GLU A 209 -5.44 -15.38 -8.33
C GLU A 209 -5.13 -15.92 -6.92
N GLY A 210 -6.06 -15.68 -5.98
CA GLY A 210 -5.86 -16.04 -4.56
C GLY A 210 -4.95 -15.10 -3.76
N HIS A 211 -4.08 -14.36 -4.42
CA HIS A 211 -3.11 -13.44 -3.82
C HIS A 211 -3.57 -11.97 -3.77
N LEU A 212 -4.60 -11.64 -4.56
CA LEU A 212 -5.20 -10.31 -4.62
C LEU A 212 -6.69 -10.36 -4.26
N ARG A 213 -7.12 -9.38 -3.47
CA ARG A 213 -8.53 -9.03 -3.23
C ARG A 213 -8.73 -7.54 -3.48
N THR A 214 -9.68 -7.19 -4.31
CA THR A 214 -10.02 -5.80 -4.60
C THR A 214 -11.47 -5.71 -5.08
N ASP A 215 -12.10 -4.57 -4.88
CA ASP A 215 -13.36 -4.24 -5.52
C ASP A 215 -13.17 -3.58 -6.90
N LEU A 216 -11.93 -3.33 -7.34
CA LEU A 216 -11.59 -2.77 -8.66
C LEU A 216 -11.72 -3.80 -9.79
N ALA A 217 -12.54 -3.47 -10.79
CA ALA A 217 -12.62 -4.25 -12.01
C ALA A 217 -11.34 -4.09 -12.84
N PRO A 218 -10.90 -5.12 -13.59
CA PRO A 218 -9.71 -5.03 -14.42
C PRO A 218 -9.69 -3.84 -15.40
N ALA A 219 -10.86 -3.45 -15.93
CA ALA A 219 -10.99 -2.29 -16.80
C ALA A 219 -10.77 -0.95 -16.07
N GLU A 220 -11.17 -0.85 -14.80
CA GLU A 220 -10.92 0.33 -13.97
C GLU A 220 -9.45 0.44 -13.59
N ILE A 221 -8.82 -0.68 -13.23
CA ILE A 221 -7.37 -0.77 -12.99
C ILE A 221 -6.62 -0.28 -14.23
N LEU A 222 -6.99 -0.80 -15.40
CA LEU A 222 -6.43 -0.42 -16.69
C LEU A 222 -6.62 1.07 -17.01
N GLY A 223 -7.81 1.61 -16.73
CA GLY A 223 -8.13 3.03 -16.92
C GLY A 223 -7.27 3.94 -16.02
N LEU A 224 -7.21 3.62 -14.72
CA LEU A 224 -6.42 4.36 -13.74
C LEU A 224 -4.93 4.30 -14.07
N ALA A 225 -4.40 3.12 -14.42
CA ALA A 225 -3.02 2.96 -14.84
C ALA A 225 -2.69 3.88 -16.03
N ARG A 226 -3.52 3.87 -17.08
CA ARG A 226 -3.28 4.69 -18.27
C ARG A 226 -3.30 6.19 -17.97
N HIS A 227 -4.23 6.62 -17.11
CA HIS A 227 -4.39 8.03 -16.76
C HIS A 227 -3.21 8.54 -15.94
N PHE A 228 -2.78 7.76 -14.93
CA PHE A 228 -1.78 8.20 -13.97
C PHE A 228 -0.34 7.84 -14.33
N ARG A 229 -0.09 6.86 -15.21
CA ARG A 229 1.28 6.52 -15.68
C ARG A 229 2.16 7.73 -16.04
N PRO A 230 1.68 8.78 -16.77
CA PRO A 230 2.52 9.92 -17.10
C PRO A 230 2.80 10.87 -15.91
N SER A 231 1.93 10.90 -14.90
CA SER A 231 1.98 11.90 -13.83
C SER A 231 2.35 11.32 -12.46
N CYS A 232 2.34 9.99 -12.32
CA CYS A 232 2.52 9.23 -11.10
C CYS A 232 3.75 8.32 -11.23
N THR A 233 4.93 8.93 -11.10
CA THR A 233 6.23 8.26 -11.25
C THR A 233 6.86 8.03 -9.86
N GLY A 234 7.98 7.32 -9.84
CA GLY A 234 8.79 7.18 -8.62
C GLY A 234 9.25 8.52 -8.03
N GLU A 235 9.32 9.58 -8.84
CA GLU A 235 9.72 10.92 -8.41
C GLU A 235 8.52 11.77 -7.97
N THR A 236 7.40 11.71 -8.71
CA THR A 236 6.23 12.57 -8.43
C THR A 236 5.29 11.99 -7.36
N LEU A 237 5.46 10.71 -7.00
CA LEU A 237 4.74 10.13 -5.88
C LEU A 237 5.11 10.84 -4.58
N TRP A 238 4.13 11.54 -4.02
CA TRP A 238 4.23 12.05 -2.65
C TRP A 238 3.96 10.91 -1.67
N THR A 239 4.84 10.76 -0.68
CA THR A 239 4.68 9.79 0.40
C THR A 239 4.77 10.49 1.75
N ALA A 240 3.96 10.05 2.70
CA ALA A 240 4.10 10.41 4.10
C ALA A 240 3.71 9.22 4.99
N THR A 241 4.16 9.26 6.23
CA THR A 241 3.79 8.30 7.28
C THR A 241 3.17 9.06 8.43
N LEU A 242 2.15 8.49 9.08
CA LEU A 242 1.70 8.98 10.38
C LEU A 242 2.78 8.72 11.43
N ASP A 243 3.30 9.78 12.01
CA ASP A 243 4.29 9.75 13.07
C ASP A 243 3.66 10.09 14.43
N GLY A 244 4.23 9.54 15.49
CA GLY A 244 3.66 9.63 16.82
C GLY A 244 4.59 9.07 17.87
N THR A 245 4.11 9.00 19.10
CA THR A 245 4.87 8.50 20.24
C THR A 245 4.47 7.09 20.60
N THR A 246 5.42 6.26 20.97
CA THR A 246 5.15 4.91 21.46
C THR A 246 4.64 4.96 22.90
N ALA A 247 3.53 4.27 23.18
CA ALA A 247 3.01 4.11 24.53
C ALA A 247 2.36 2.72 24.72
N THR A 248 2.39 2.21 25.95
CA THR A 248 1.84 0.89 26.28
C THR A 248 0.48 1.03 26.96
N PHE A 249 -0.52 0.31 26.46
CA PHE A 249 -1.86 0.26 27.05
C PHE A 249 -2.35 -1.19 27.16
N ALA A 250 -3.25 -1.46 28.10
CA ALA A 250 -4.01 -2.71 28.09
C ALA A 250 -4.91 -2.73 26.84
N ASP A 251 -4.73 -3.75 25.99
CA ASP A 251 -5.55 -3.92 24.81
C ASP A 251 -6.84 -4.70 25.14
N PRO A 252 -8.04 -4.18 24.80
CA PRO A 252 -9.31 -4.81 25.13
C PRO A 252 -9.59 -6.08 24.31
N LEU A 253 -9.01 -6.21 23.11
CA LEU A 253 -9.20 -7.37 22.23
C LEU A 253 -8.33 -8.55 22.68
N VAL A 254 -7.04 -8.31 22.93
CA VAL A 254 -6.10 -9.39 23.29
C VAL A 254 -5.93 -9.56 24.80
N ARG A 255 -6.50 -8.67 25.62
CA ARG A 255 -6.46 -8.69 27.09
C ARG A 255 -5.05 -8.74 27.68
N GLN A 256 -4.12 -8.06 27.04
CA GLN A 256 -2.73 -7.93 27.48
C GLN A 256 -2.18 -6.54 27.16
N PRO A 257 -1.13 -6.08 27.86
CA PRO A 257 -0.43 -4.85 27.49
C PRO A 257 0.20 -4.97 26.11
N LEU A 258 -0.10 -4.02 25.23
CA LEU A 258 0.55 -3.89 23.93
C LEU A 258 1.21 -2.51 23.82
N SER A 259 2.30 -2.45 23.06
CA SER A 259 2.90 -1.19 22.61
C SER A 259 2.15 -0.66 21.39
N TYR A 260 1.82 0.62 21.40
CA TYR A 260 1.07 1.33 20.37
C TYR A 260 1.84 2.53 19.86
N LEU A 261 1.61 2.89 18.60
CA LEU A 261 1.89 4.23 18.10
C LEU A 261 0.69 5.14 18.39
N VAL A 262 0.89 6.15 19.22
CA VAL A 262 -0.13 7.17 19.51
C VAL A 262 0.17 8.40 18.67
N VAL A 263 -0.74 8.70 17.74
CA VAL A 263 -0.65 9.84 16.82
C VAL A 263 -1.55 10.95 17.34
N ALA A 264 -1.04 12.17 17.44
CA ALA A 264 -1.85 13.32 17.86
C ALA A 264 -2.91 13.64 16.81
N GLU A 265 -4.10 14.08 17.23
CA GLU A 265 -5.18 14.45 16.30
C GLU A 265 -4.76 15.58 15.33
N THR A 266 -3.93 16.52 15.79
CA THR A 266 -3.35 17.57 14.97
C THR A 266 -2.46 17.03 13.86
N GLU A 267 -1.69 15.97 14.13
CA GLU A 267 -0.82 15.33 13.15
C GLU A 267 -1.63 14.52 12.13
N ILE A 268 -2.67 13.80 12.58
CA ILE A 268 -3.63 13.15 11.70
C ILE A 268 -4.29 14.17 10.75
N ALA A 269 -4.79 15.28 11.29
CA ALA A 269 -5.45 16.32 10.51
C ALA A 269 -4.51 16.95 9.47
N ARG A 270 -3.27 17.24 9.87
CA ARG A 270 -2.22 17.78 8.98
C ARG A 270 -1.89 16.80 7.84
N LYS A 271 -1.61 15.54 8.16
CA LYS A 271 -1.26 14.51 7.15
C LYS A 271 -2.43 14.20 6.23
N ARG A 272 -3.67 14.23 6.73
CA ARG A 272 -4.89 14.15 5.90
C ARG A 272 -4.95 15.32 4.93
N ALA A 273 -4.77 16.56 5.39
CA ALA A 273 -4.84 17.74 4.51
C ALA A 273 -3.81 17.67 3.38
N LEU A 274 -2.58 17.23 3.69
CA LEU A 274 -1.53 16.99 2.70
C LEU A 274 -1.90 15.87 1.71
N LEU A 275 -2.48 14.76 2.20
CA LEU A 275 -2.97 13.65 1.37
C LEU A 275 -4.05 14.12 0.39
N LEU A 276 -4.98 14.96 0.86
CA LEU A 276 -6.10 15.47 0.06
C LEU A 276 -5.71 16.65 -0.85
N ASN A 277 -4.52 17.23 -0.66
CA ASN A 277 -4.05 18.42 -1.37
C ASN A 277 -4.91 19.67 -1.11
N ASP A 278 -5.44 19.81 0.10
CA ASP A 278 -6.43 20.84 0.45
C ASP A 278 -5.81 22.16 0.97
N GLU A 279 -4.47 22.30 0.99
CA GLU A 279 -3.76 23.47 1.57
C GLU A 279 -4.00 24.82 0.84
N GLY A 280 -4.90 24.87 -0.15
CA GLY A 280 -5.27 26.09 -0.88
C GLY A 280 -6.76 26.40 -0.97
N ARG A 281 -7.65 25.69 -0.25
CA ARG A 281 -9.12 25.87 -0.36
C ARG A 281 -9.79 26.54 0.83
N THR A 282 -9.03 27.02 1.81
CA THR A 282 -9.53 27.94 2.83
C THR A 282 -9.38 29.38 2.34
N GLY A 283 -10.35 29.83 1.53
CA GLY A 283 -10.58 31.22 1.16
C GLY A 283 -11.98 31.64 1.54
#